data_AF-A0A894KAM4-F1
#
_entry.id   AF-A0A894KAM4-F1
#
_cell.length_a   1.000
_cell.length_b   1.000
_cell.length_c   1.000
_cell.angle_alpha   90.00
_cell.angle_beta   90.00
_cell.angle_gamma   90.00
#
_symmetry.space_group_name_H-M   'P 1'
#
loop_
_entity.id
_entity.type
_entity.pdbx_description
1 polymer ?
#
loop_
_entity_poly.entity_id
_entity_poly.type
_entity_poly.pdbx_seq_one_letter_code
_entity_poly.pdbx_strand_id
1 'polypeptide(L)' 'MKGLKIGIMGCIVNGPGEMADADYGYVGAGRGKISLYKKKECIEKNIPEDQAVEKLIELIKANGDYTEK' A
#
# COMPACT_ATOMS: atom_id res chain seq x y z
N MET A 1 9.12 16.87 -9.12
CA MET A 1 8.82 15.43 -9.26
C MET A 1 8.57 14.87 -7.87
N LYS A 2 7.31 14.65 -7.47
CA LYS A 2 7.03 13.82 -6.29
C LYS A 2 6.83 12.40 -6.79
N GLY A 3 7.93 11.66 -6.87
CA GLY A 3 7.87 10.22 -7.13
C GLY A 3 7.37 9.54 -5.86
N LEU A 4 6.10 9.17 -5.85
CA LEU A 4 5.51 8.32 -4.81
C LEU A 4 6.28 7.00 -4.75
N LYS A 5 6.74 6.63 -3.56
CA LYS A 5 7.37 5.32 -3.33
C LYS A 5 6.31 4.36 -2.84
N ILE A 6 5.92 3.41 -3.70
CA ILE A 6 4.95 2.36 -3.37
C ILE A 6 5.72 1.05 -3.22
N GLY A 7 5.76 0.50 -2.02
CA GLY A 7 6.35 -0.81 -1.73
C GLY A 7 5.31 -1.91 -1.90
N ILE A 8 5.56 -2.87 -2.80
CA ILE A 8 4.67 -4.02 -3.00
C ILE A 8 5.39 -5.28 -2.50
N MET A 9 4.83 -5.95 -1.51
CA MET A 9 5.38 -7.15 -0.90
C MET A 9 4.35 -8.27 -0.87
N GLY A 10 4.72 -9.44 -1.40
CA GLY A 10 3.86 -10.62 -1.40
C GLY A 10 3.63 -11.25 -0.01
N CYS A 11 4.39 -10.84 1.01
CA CYS A 11 4.28 -11.40 2.36
C CYS A 11 4.70 -10.38 3.43
N ILE A 12 3.96 -10.33 4.54
CA ILE A 12 4.18 -9.37 5.66
C ILE A 12 5.49 -9.56 6.43
N VAL A 13 6.15 -10.71 6.29
CA VAL A 13 7.33 -11.10 7.10
C VAL A 13 8.50 -10.12 6.96
N ASN A 14 8.65 -9.45 5.81
CA ASN A 14 9.69 -8.44 5.57
C ASN A 14 9.15 -6.98 5.53
N GLY A 15 7.85 -6.81 5.76
CA GLY A 15 7.09 -5.59 5.46
C GLY A 15 7.55 -4.31 6.17
N PRO A 16 7.50 -4.24 7.50
CA PRO A 16 7.56 -2.95 8.21
C PRO A 16 8.94 -2.27 8.24
N GLY A 17 10.03 -3.03 8.04
CA GLY A 17 11.40 -2.48 8.02
C GLY A 17 11.79 -1.89 6.67
N GLU A 18 11.48 -2.60 5.58
CA GLU A 18 11.81 -2.20 4.20
C GLU A 18 10.91 -1.06 3.69
N MET A 19 9.67 -0.97 4.19
CA MET A 19 8.72 0.08 3.81
C MET A 19 8.94 1.41 4.54
N ALA A 20 9.98 1.55 5.37
CA ALA A 20 10.24 2.79 6.11
C ALA A 20 10.47 4.02 5.21
N ASP A 21 10.94 3.80 3.98
CA ASP A 21 11.16 4.82 2.95
C ASP A 21 10.01 4.90 1.93
N ALA A 22 9.02 3.99 2.01
CA ALA A 22 7.85 3.99 1.14
C ALA A 22 6.74 4.89 1.69
N ASP A 23 6.06 5.64 0.83
CA ASP A 23 4.87 6.41 1.20
C ASP A 23 3.65 5.50 1.36
N TYR A 24 3.57 4.45 0.53
CA TYR A 24 2.48 3.48 0.55
C TYR A 24 3.04 2.07 0.48
N GLY A 25 2.36 1.14 1.15
CA GLY A 25 2.71 -0.27 1.21
C GLY A 25 1.53 -1.14 0.82
N TYR A 26 1.78 -2.13 -0.03
CA TYR A 26 0.84 -3.17 -0.40
C TYR A 26 1.42 -4.50 0.06
N VAL A 27 0.79 -5.14 1.04
CA VAL A 27 1.37 -6.30 1.72
C VAL A 27 0.40 -7.47 1.71
N GLY A 28 0.82 -8.61 1.17
CA GLY A 28 0.07 -9.86 1.26
C GLY A 28 -0.10 -10.32 2.71
N ALA A 29 -1.35 -10.40 3.16
CA ALA A 29 -1.73 -10.93 4.47
C ALA A 29 -2.12 -12.43 4.42
N GLY A 30 -2.32 -12.99 3.22
CA GLY A 30 -2.64 -14.38 2.99
C GLY A 30 -3.27 -14.61 1.61
N ARG A 31 -3.79 -15.82 1.37
CA ARG A 31 -4.46 -16.18 0.11
C ARG A 31 -5.65 -15.25 -0.15
N GLY A 32 -5.60 -14.47 -1.22
CA GLY A 32 -6.67 -13.53 -1.58
C GLY A 32 -6.79 -12.31 -0.67
N LYS A 33 -5.86 -12.07 0.25
CA LYS A 33 -5.95 -11.03 1.28
C LYS A 33 -4.71 -10.16 1.33
N ILE A 34 -4.93 -8.86 1.40
CA ILE A 34 -3.93 -7.81 1.39
C ILE A 34 -4.13 -6.87 2.58
N SER A 35 -3.06 -6.20 2.98
CA SER A 35 -3.05 -5.09 3.90
C SER A 35 -2.36 -3.91 3.25
N LEU A 36 -3.00 -2.75 3.28
CA LEU A 36 -2.47 -1.49 2.81
C LEU A 36 -1.91 -0.68 3.97
N TYR A 37 -0.70 -0.19 3.77
CA TYR A 37 0.01 0.65 4.71
C TYR A 37 0.25 2.02 4.09
N LYS A 38 0.26 3.06 4.91
CA LYS A 38 0.72 4.38 4.55
C LYS A 38 1.89 4.71 5.45
N LYS A 39 3.09 4.78 4.87
CA LYS A 39 4.36 4.89 5.58
C LYS A 39 4.53 3.76 6.61
N LYS A 40 4.22 4.04 7.88
CA LYS A 40 4.32 3.10 9.00
C LYS A 40 2.96 2.74 9.62
N GLU A 41 1.88 3.33 9.11
CA GLU A 41 0.54 3.16 9.63
C GLU A 41 -0.24 2.16 8.78
N CYS A 42 -0.91 1.21 9.43
CA CYS A 42 -1.78 0.26 8.76
C CYS A 42 -3.14 0.91 8.54
N ILE A 43 -3.49 1.16 7.27
CA ILE A 43 -4.74 1.84 6.93
C ILE A 43 -5.87 0.82 6.73
N GLU A 44 -5.59 -0.22 5.94
CA GLU A 44 -6.54 -1.29 5.66
C GLU A 44 -5.82 -2.63 5.84
N LYS A 45 -6.48 -3.63 6.42
CA LYS A 45 -5.90 -4.98 6.60
C LYS A 45 -6.91 -6.06 6.30
N ASN A 46 -6.44 -7.20 5.79
CA ASN A 46 -7.29 -8.31 5.37
C ASN A 46 -8.33 -7.94 4.29
N ILE A 47 -8.03 -6.96 3.45
CA ILE A 47 -8.89 -6.62 2.31
C ILE A 47 -8.68 -7.61 1.16
N PRO A 48 -9.70 -7.90 0.35
CA PRO A 48 -9.53 -8.76 -0.82
C PRO A 48 -8.55 -8.16 -1.81
N GLU A 49 -7.68 -8.97 -2.42
CA GLU A 49 -6.67 -8.48 -3.39
C GLU A 49 -7.29 -7.72 -4.57
N ASP A 50 -8.48 -8.14 -4.99
CA ASP A 50 -9.29 -7.54 -6.05
C ASP A 50 -9.65 -6.08 -5.74
N GLN A 51 -9.97 -5.77 -4.49
CA GLN A 51 -10.28 -4.39 -4.06
C GLN A 51 -9.04 -3.64 -3.59
N ALA A 52 -7.95 -4.34 -3.29
CA ALA A 52 -6.75 -3.74 -2.72
C ALA A 52 -6.09 -2.73 -3.66
N VAL A 53 -6.11 -3.01 -4.97
CA VAL A 53 -5.61 -2.08 -5.99
C VAL A 53 -6.46 -0.81 -6.03
N GLU A 54 -7.78 -0.97 -6.08
CA GLU A 54 -8.72 0.15 -6.14
C GLU A 54 -8.61 1.04 -4.89
N LYS A 55 -8.61 0.42 -3.71
CA LYS A 55 -8.40 1.07 -2.40
C LYS A 55 -7.06 1.81 -2.31
N LEU A 56 -5.99 1.22 -2.86
CA LEU A 56 -4.68 1.87 -2.89
C LEU A 56 -4.71 3.12 -3.77
N ILE A 57 -5.34 3.04 -4.95
CA ILE A 57 -5.51 4.19 -5.85
C ILE A 57 -6.34 5.28 -5.18
N GLU A 58 -7.46 4.92 -4.56
CA GLU A 58 -8.28 5.86 -3.77
C GLU A 58 -7.48 6.51 -2.66
N LEU A 59 -6.65 5.76 -1.95
CA LEU A 59 -5.77 6.28 -0.89
C LEU A 59 -4.78 7.32 -1.43
N ILE A 60 -4.16 7.05 -2.57
CA ILE A 60 -3.19 7.96 -3.20
C ILE A 60 -3.91 9.21 -3.72
N LYS A 61 -5.12 9.05 -4.29
CA LYS A 61 -5.99 10.16 -4.74
C LYS A 61 -6.47 11.03 -3.58
N ALA A 62 -6.96 10.42 -2.52
CA ALA A 62 -7.47 11.12 -1.33
C ALA A 62 -6.39 11.93 -0.62
N ASN A 63 -5.13 11.49 -0.68
CA ASN A 63 -3.99 12.23 -0.15
C ASN A 63 -3.43 13.30 -1.09
N GLY A 64 -3.97 13.43 -2.31
CA GLY A 64 -3.53 14.40 -3.30
C GLY A 64 -2.15 14.09 -3.89
N ASP A 65 -1.64 12.86 -3.68
CA ASP A 65 -0.38 12.43 -4.27
C ASP A 65 -0.58 11.84 -5.68
N TYR A 66 -1.82 11.52 -6.06
CA TYR A 66 -2.16 11.04 -7.40
C TYR A 66 -1.99 12.18 -8.42
N THR A 67 -0.92 12.09 -9.22
CA THR A 67 -0.67 12.99 -10.33
C THR A 67 -1.02 12.27 -11.63
N GLU A 68 -2.22 12.53 -12.15
CA GLU A 68 -2.55 12.20 -13.54
C GLU A 68 -1.66 13.07 -14.42
N LYS A 69 -0.81 12.42 -15.22
CA LYS A 69 0.10 13.08 -16.14
C LYS A 69 -0.40 12.90 -17.56
#